data_AF-A0A8B8C7D0-F1
#
_entry.id   AF-A0A8B8C7D0-F1
#
_cell.length_a   1.000
_cell.length_b   1.000
_cell.length_c   1.000
_cell.angle_alpha   90.00
_cell.angle_beta   90.00
_cell.angle_gamma   90.00
#
_symmetry.space_group_name_H-M   'P 1'
#
loop_
_entity.id
_entity.type
_entity.pdbx_description
1 polymer ?
#
loop_
_entity_poly.entity_id
_entity_poly.type
_entity_poly.pdbx_seq_one_letter_code
_entity_poly.pdbx_strand_id
1 'polypeptide(L)'
;MFPEYKINSKDSVWKRKDQAQKLKQSLRSNEKDFVTSVQHKVHIFFPDEDSHQNHVTGQLAGFCQPVDKILKQKIRNLMDEGVSKVSEMKRHVRTFSKNELGMTSIPNRRFYPTDKDIRNVLHLYKTQTRFSKDDKENLEALTNELSLNEGDSFHLNSEYALKMDKLKTLSLLVRGNGRKGC
;
A
#
# COMPACT_ATOMS: atom_id res chain seq x y z
N MET A 1 26.22 -14.87 21.04
CA MET A 1 27.27 -15.89 20.76
C MET A 1 27.64 -16.54 22.09
N PHE A 2 27.88 -17.85 22.17
CA PHE A 2 28.10 -18.58 23.44
C PHE A 2 29.59 -18.96 23.64
N PRO A 3 30.40 -18.12 24.32
CA PRO A 3 31.84 -18.34 24.44
C PRO A 3 32.24 -19.57 25.27
N GLU A 4 31.39 -19.99 26.22
CA GLU A 4 31.69 -21.12 27.13
C GLU A 4 31.64 -22.50 26.45
N TYR A 5 30.88 -22.65 25.36
CA TYR A 5 30.83 -23.89 24.57
C TYR A 5 31.86 -23.89 23.43
N LYS A 6 32.76 -22.90 23.39
CA LYS A 6 33.82 -22.83 22.39
C LYS A 6 34.89 -23.86 22.73
N ILE A 7 35.24 -24.69 21.74
CA ILE A 7 36.30 -25.69 21.89
C ILE A 7 37.65 -24.97 21.84
N ASN A 8 38.25 -24.74 23.01
CA ASN A 8 39.57 -24.10 23.15
C ASN A 8 40.76 -25.08 23.00
N SER A 9 40.47 -26.36 22.74
CA SER A 9 41.48 -27.41 22.56
C SER A 9 41.45 -27.96 21.13
N LYS A 10 42.32 -28.93 20.79
CA LYS A 10 42.33 -29.57 19.46
C LYS A 10 40.92 -30.00 19.04
N ASP A 11 40.48 -29.48 17.89
CA ASP A 11 39.16 -29.75 17.32
C ASP A 11 39.05 -31.22 16.90
N SER A 12 37.93 -31.83 17.23
CA SER A 12 37.57 -33.17 16.77
C SER A 12 36.07 -33.27 16.57
N VAL A 13 35.65 -34.14 15.65
CA VAL A 13 34.23 -34.41 15.37
C VAL A 13 33.49 -34.79 16.66
N TRP A 14 34.11 -35.60 17.51
CA TRP A 14 33.54 -36.03 18.78
C TRP A 14 33.34 -34.86 19.75
N LYS A 15 34.33 -33.97 19.91
CA LYS A 15 34.21 -32.80 20.79
C LYS A 15 33.15 -31.81 20.33
N ARG A 16 33.02 -31.61 19.01
CA ARG A 16 31.93 -30.78 18.45
C ARG A 16 30.56 -31.35 18.79
N LYS A 17 30.39 -32.68 18.70
CA LYS A 17 29.15 -33.35 19.05
C LYS A 17 28.85 -33.26 20.55
N ASP A 18 29.85 -33.49 21.40
CA ASP A 18 29.76 -33.39 22.86
C ASP A 18 29.36 -31.96 23.29
N GLN A 19 30.05 -30.94 22.80
CA GLN A 19 29.74 -29.54 23.13
C GLN A 19 28.37 -29.08 22.62
N ALA A 20 27.98 -29.50 21.41
CA ALA A 20 26.65 -29.22 20.88
C ALA A 20 25.54 -29.90 21.68
N GLN A 21 25.79 -31.10 22.20
CA GLN A 21 24.85 -31.83 23.05
C GLN A 21 24.71 -31.16 24.42
N LYS A 22 25.83 -30.70 25.01
CA LYS A 22 25.84 -29.91 26.26
C LYS A 22 25.07 -28.60 26.12
N LEU A 23 25.28 -27.85 25.03
CA LEU A 23 24.51 -26.64 24.73
C LEU A 23 23.01 -26.91 24.56
N LYS A 24 22.64 -28.00 23.87
CA LYS A 24 21.22 -28.38 23.74
C LYS A 24 20.59 -28.75 25.08
N GLN A 25 21.36 -29.36 25.97
CA GLN A 25 20.89 -29.74 27.30
C GLN A 25 20.69 -28.50 28.19
N SER A 26 21.64 -27.56 28.20
CA SER A 26 21.54 -26.32 28.97
C SER A 26 20.42 -25.38 28.50
N LEU A 27 20.17 -25.32 27.19
CA LEU A 27 19.03 -24.58 26.64
C LEU A 27 17.67 -25.21 27.01
N ARG A 28 17.63 -26.51 27.31
CA ARG A 28 16.40 -27.24 27.66
C ARG A 28 16.12 -27.25 29.16
N SER A 29 17.15 -27.27 30.00
CA SER A 29 17.01 -27.39 31.46
C SER A 29 16.56 -26.10 32.15
N ASN A 30 16.50 -24.96 31.44
CA ASN A 30 16.07 -23.67 31.99
C ASN A 30 16.80 -23.33 33.31
N GLU A 31 18.08 -23.72 33.39
CA GLU A 31 18.98 -23.35 34.48
C GLU A 31 19.12 -21.83 34.47
N LYS A 32 18.56 -21.20 35.50
CA LYS A 32 18.29 -19.76 35.59
C LYS A 32 19.54 -18.88 35.56
N ASP A 33 20.73 -19.47 35.64
CA ASP A 33 21.99 -18.73 35.76
C ASP A 33 22.68 -18.47 34.41
N PHE A 34 22.20 -19.06 33.31
CA PHE A 34 22.82 -18.92 31.98
C PHE A 34 22.11 -17.95 31.03
N VAL A 35 20.90 -17.50 31.40
CA VAL A 35 20.05 -16.63 30.54
C VAL A 35 20.26 -15.15 30.89
N THR A 36 21.46 -14.75 31.32
CA THR A 36 21.70 -13.38 31.80
C THR A 36 21.88 -12.34 30.68
N SER A 37 21.86 -12.72 29.40
CA SER A 37 21.79 -11.72 28.33
C SER A 37 21.21 -12.27 27.03
N VAL A 38 19.93 -12.66 27.04
CA VAL A 38 19.18 -12.75 25.79
C VAL A 38 18.95 -11.32 25.31
N GLN A 39 19.83 -10.83 24.45
CA GLN A 39 19.63 -9.56 23.76
C GLN A 39 18.68 -9.79 22.59
N HIS A 40 17.42 -9.42 22.78
CA HIS A 40 16.46 -9.31 21.68
C HIS A 40 16.85 -8.09 20.84
N LYS A 41 17.40 -8.33 19.65
CA LYS A 41 17.71 -7.27 18.69
C LYS A 41 16.68 -7.28 17.56
N VAL A 42 15.78 -6.31 17.57
CA VAL A 42 14.83 -6.07 16.48
C VAL A 42 15.53 -5.22 15.44
N HIS A 43 15.78 -5.80 14.27
CA HIS A 43 16.28 -5.05 13.13
C HIS A 43 15.08 -4.50 12.34
N ILE A 44 14.85 -3.21 12.45
CA ILE A 44 13.87 -2.48 11.63
C ILE A 44 14.65 -1.95 10.43
N PHE A 45 14.34 -2.46 9.25
CA PHE A 45 14.87 -1.93 8.00
C PHE A 45 13.91 -0.87 7.48
N PHE A 46 14.42 0.34 7.30
CA PHE A 46 13.70 1.35 6.56
C PHE A 46 13.89 1.09 5.06
N PRO A 47 12.84 1.29 4.24
CA PRO A 47 13.00 1.26 2.79
C PRO A 47 14.05 2.28 2.34
N ASP A 48 14.77 1.93 1.27
CA ASP A 48 15.80 2.79 0.70
C ASP A 48 15.18 4.02 0.00
N GLU A 49 15.96 5.08 -0.20
CA GLU A 49 15.46 6.32 -0.82
C GLU A 49 14.85 6.06 -2.21
N ASP A 50 15.47 5.16 -2.97
CA ASP A 50 15.00 4.72 -4.28
C ASP A 50 13.68 3.93 -4.23
N SER A 51 13.30 3.40 -3.08
CA SER A 51 12.02 2.70 -2.88
C SER A 51 10.85 3.67 -2.74
N HIS A 52 11.11 4.96 -2.56
CA HIS A 52 10.08 6.00 -2.45
C HIS A 52 9.65 6.59 -3.81
N GLN A 53 9.53 5.75 -4.84
CA GLN A 53 8.98 6.19 -6.12
C GLN A 53 7.50 6.54 -5.96
N ASN A 54 7.06 7.58 -6.67
CA ASN A 54 5.66 8.02 -6.79
C ASN A 54 5.03 8.68 -5.54
N HIS A 55 5.79 9.02 -4.50
CA HIS A 55 5.31 9.91 -3.43
C HIS A 55 6.40 10.88 -2.99
N VAL A 56 5.99 11.96 -2.33
CA VAL A 56 6.93 12.98 -1.82
C VAL A 56 7.61 12.45 -0.57
N THR A 57 8.95 12.45 -0.55
CA THR A 57 9.79 12.05 0.58
C THR A 57 10.42 13.28 1.25
N GLY A 58 10.82 13.17 2.52
CA GLY A 58 11.47 14.24 3.29
C GLY A 58 10.50 15.12 4.10
N GLN A 59 10.97 16.28 4.57
CA GLN A 59 10.20 17.20 5.44
C GLN A 59 8.80 17.54 4.89
N LEU A 60 8.64 17.60 3.56
CA LEU A 60 7.37 17.93 2.89
C LEU A 60 6.33 16.79 2.91
N ALA A 61 6.73 15.54 3.16
CA ALA A 61 5.83 14.39 3.20
C ALA A 61 4.81 14.51 4.34
N GLY A 62 5.22 15.04 5.49
CA GLY A 62 4.37 15.26 6.67
C GLY A 62 3.38 16.44 6.53
N PHE A 63 3.64 17.39 5.63
CA PHE A 63 2.77 18.55 5.41
C PHE A 63 1.70 18.31 4.33
N CYS A 64 1.83 17.25 3.52
CA CYS A 64 0.87 16.94 2.47
C CYS A 64 -0.37 16.24 3.03
N GLN A 65 -1.30 17.01 3.58
CA GLN A 65 -2.59 16.48 4.03
C GLN A 65 -3.46 16.06 2.84
N PRO A 66 -4.10 14.86 2.88
CA PRO A 66 -5.04 14.45 1.85
C PRO A 66 -6.30 15.32 1.90
N VAL A 67 -6.94 15.50 0.74
CA VAL A 67 -8.25 16.17 0.65
C VAL A 67 -9.28 15.40 1.47
N ASP A 68 -10.09 16.13 2.23
CA ASP A 68 -11.11 15.55 3.10
C ASP A 68 -12.12 14.69 2.32
N LYS A 69 -12.63 13.63 2.95
CA LYS A 69 -13.59 12.72 2.32
C LYS A 69 -14.90 13.43 1.96
N ILE A 70 -15.36 14.37 2.80
CA ILE A 70 -16.58 15.14 2.57
C ILE A 70 -16.41 16.02 1.33
N LEU A 71 -15.26 16.70 1.22
CA LEU A 71 -14.93 17.49 0.02
C LEU A 71 -14.86 16.62 -1.24
N LYS A 72 -14.23 15.44 -1.16
CA LYS A 72 -14.19 14.51 -2.30
C LYS A 72 -15.60 14.10 -2.74
N GLN A 73 -16.51 13.86 -1.79
CA GLN A 73 -17.90 13.54 -2.12
C GLN A 73 -18.60 14.74 -2.77
N LYS A 74 -18.42 15.95 -2.25
CA LYS A 74 -18.97 17.16 -2.87
C LYS A 74 -18.46 17.36 -4.30
N ILE A 75 -17.18 17.12 -4.55
CA ILE A 75 -16.59 17.17 -5.90
C ILE A 75 -17.26 16.15 -6.82
N ARG A 76 -17.54 14.92 -6.35
CA ARG A 76 -18.27 13.91 -7.14
C ARG A 76 -19.66 14.39 -7.53
N ASN A 77 -20.44 14.87 -6.55
CA ASN A 77 -21.79 15.38 -6.81
C ASN A 77 -21.77 16.52 -7.84
N LEU A 78 -20.80 17.45 -7.72
CA LEU A 78 -20.64 18.54 -8.69
C LEU A 78 -20.26 18.04 -10.09
N MET A 79 -19.49 16.95 -10.20
CA MET A 79 -19.20 16.32 -11.49
C MET A 79 -20.43 15.68 -12.12
N ASP A 80 -21.28 15.04 -11.30
CA ASP A 80 -22.54 14.45 -11.75
C ASP A 80 -23.53 15.54 -12.19
N GLU A 81 -23.48 16.72 -11.56
CA GLU A 81 -24.18 17.95 -11.99
C GLU A 81 -23.56 18.59 -13.27
N GLY A 82 -22.45 18.05 -13.79
CA GLY A 82 -21.81 18.50 -15.04
C GLY A 82 -20.66 19.49 -14.88
N VAL A 83 -20.27 19.86 -13.65
CA VAL A 83 -19.14 20.77 -13.40
C VAL A 83 -17.81 20.04 -13.65
N SER A 84 -17.18 20.35 -14.78
CA SER A 84 -15.92 19.70 -15.20
C SER A 84 -14.68 20.61 -15.12
N LYS A 85 -14.88 21.94 -15.13
CA LYS A 85 -13.79 22.92 -15.10
C LYS A 85 -13.20 23.04 -13.69
N VAL A 86 -11.86 23.01 -13.60
CA VAL A 86 -11.14 23.08 -12.32
C VAL A 86 -11.38 24.42 -11.61
N SER A 87 -11.47 25.52 -12.35
CA SER A 87 -11.74 26.86 -11.79
C SER A 87 -13.10 26.94 -11.08
N GLU A 88 -14.14 26.43 -11.74
CA GLU A 88 -15.50 26.37 -11.17
C GLU A 88 -15.54 25.43 -9.98
N MET A 89 -14.94 24.24 -10.12
CA MET A 89 -14.86 23.26 -9.04
C MET A 89 -14.18 23.86 -7.80
N LYS A 90 -13.08 24.59 -7.98
CA LYS A 90 -12.37 25.28 -6.90
C LYS A 90 -13.25 26.33 -6.23
N ARG A 91 -14.03 27.09 -6.99
CA ARG A 91 -14.98 28.08 -6.47
C ARG A 91 -16.05 27.40 -5.61
N HIS A 92 -16.69 26.35 -6.12
CA HIS A 92 -17.70 25.60 -5.37
C HIS A 92 -17.14 24.98 -4.09
N VAL A 93 -15.97 24.34 -4.17
CA VAL A 93 -15.29 23.73 -3.03
C VAL A 93 -14.92 24.77 -1.98
N ARG A 94 -14.41 25.94 -2.37
CA ARG A 94 -14.10 27.03 -1.42
C ARG A 94 -15.35 27.54 -0.70
N THR A 95 -16.44 27.73 -1.44
CA THR A 95 -17.72 28.16 -0.87
C THR A 95 -18.26 27.12 0.11
N PHE A 96 -18.19 25.84 -0.26
CA PHE A 96 -18.61 24.72 0.58
C PHE A 96 -17.79 24.65 1.88
N SER A 97 -16.45 24.72 1.78
CA SER A 97 -15.58 24.68 2.96
C SER A 97 -15.83 25.85 3.92
N LYS A 98 -16.12 27.04 3.38
CA LYS A 98 -16.42 28.23 4.19
C LYS A 98 -17.80 28.16 4.85
N ASN A 99 -18.83 27.77 4.10
CA ASN A 99 -20.22 27.89 4.53
C ASN A 99 -20.70 26.66 5.31
N GLU A 100 -20.37 25.46 4.84
CA GLU A 100 -20.91 24.21 5.40
C GLU A 100 -19.98 23.59 6.44
N LEU A 101 -18.66 23.71 6.26
CA LEU A 101 -17.68 23.16 7.20
C LEU A 101 -17.21 24.19 8.24
N GLY A 102 -17.63 25.44 8.13
CA GLY A 102 -17.22 26.53 9.03
C GLY A 102 -15.71 26.76 9.07
N MET A 103 -14.97 26.26 8.08
CA MET A 103 -13.53 26.41 8.03
C MET A 103 -13.23 27.80 7.50
N THR A 104 -12.57 28.60 8.33
CA THR A 104 -12.12 29.96 7.98
C THR A 104 -10.62 30.03 7.73
N SER A 105 -9.88 29.01 8.20
CA SER A 105 -8.43 28.92 8.06
C SER A 105 -8.05 28.39 6.68
N ILE A 106 -7.70 29.33 5.80
CA ILE A 106 -7.29 29.10 4.39
C ILE A 106 -6.05 28.19 4.21
N PRO A 107 -5.02 28.16 5.08
CA PRO A 107 -3.80 27.40 4.76
C PRO A 107 -3.97 25.87 4.84
N ASN A 108 -5.10 25.36 5.31
CA ASN A 108 -5.28 23.91 5.44
C ASN A 108 -5.68 23.25 4.10
N ARG A 109 -4.70 22.58 3.46
CA ARG A 109 -4.88 21.86 2.18
C ARG A 109 -5.96 20.77 2.23
N ARG A 110 -6.29 20.23 3.42
CA ARG A 110 -7.38 19.26 3.61
C ARG A 110 -8.74 19.83 3.21
N PHE A 111 -8.99 21.12 3.50
CA PHE A 111 -10.25 21.83 3.26
C PHE A 111 -10.16 22.85 2.11
N TYR A 112 -8.95 23.26 1.74
CA TYR A 112 -8.69 24.16 0.63
C TYR A 112 -7.72 23.50 -0.37
N PRO A 113 -8.20 22.52 -1.15
CA PRO A 113 -7.36 21.77 -2.07
C PRO A 113 -6.78 22.67 -3.16
N THR A 114 -5.58 22.30 -3.62
CA THR A 114 -4.92 22.95 -4.75
C THR A 114 -5.54 22.51 -6.07
N ASP A 115 -5.31 23.26 -7.14
CA ASP A 115 -5.81 22.92 -8.49
C ASP A 115 -5.32 21.54 -8.96
N LYS A 116 -4.10 21.15 -8.55
CA LYS A 116 -3.55 19.80 -8.79
C LYS A 116 -4.35 18.72 -8.06
N ASP A 117 -4.76 18.98 -6.81
CA ASP A 117 -5.54 18.03 -6.02
C ASP A 117 -6.92 17.82 -6.62
N ILE A 118 -7.58 18.92 -7.01
CA ILE A 118 -8.87 18.89 -7.71
C ILE A 118 -8.74 18.08 -9.00
N ARG A 119 -7.73 18.37 -9.83
CA ARG A 119 -7.49 17.64 -11.09
C ARG A 119 -7.30 16.14 -10.85
N ASN A 120 -6.56 15.76 -9.82
CA ASN A 120 -6.35 14.35 -9.47
C ASN A 120 -7.66 13.68 -9.06
N VAL A 121 -8.49 14.32 -8.24
CA VAL A 121 -9.80 13.79 -7.85
C VAL A 121 -10.72 13.64 -9.06
N LEU A 122 -10.79 14.66 -9.93
CA LEU A 122 -11.56 14.63 -11.17
C LEU A 122 -11.11 13.48 -12.07
N HIS A 123 -9.80 13.31 -12.26
CA HIS A 123 -9.24 12.24 -13.08
C HIS A 123 -9.62 10.87 -12.52
N LEU A 124 -9.40 10.65 -11.22
CA LEU A 124 -9.74 9.38 -10.56
C LEU A 124 -11.22 9.05 -10.72
N TYR A 125 -12.11 10.03 -10.57
CA TYR A 125 -13.54 9.80 -10.77
C TYR A 125 -13.87 9.46 -12.22
N LYS A 126 -13.34 10.22 -13.20
CA LYS A 126 -13.51 9.90 -14.63
C LYS A 126 -13.01 8.51 -14.98
N THR A 127 -11.88 8.06 -14.42
CA THR A 127 -11.37 6.71 -14.66
C THR A 127 -12.27 5.65 -14.02
N GLN A 128 -12.85 5.93 -12.84
CA GLN A 128 -13.80 5.03 -12.18
C GLN A 128 -15.12 4.90 -12.93
N THR A 129 -15.62 6.00 -13.50
CA THR A 129 -16.89 6.01 -14.25
C THR A 129 -16.75 5.57 -15.71
N ARG A 130 -15.54 5.64 -16.28
CA ARG A 130 -15.26 5.18 -17.66
C ARG A 130 -15.52 3.69 -17.87
N PHE A 131 -15.38 2.86 -16.84
CA PHE A 131 -15.81 1.47 -16.88
C PHE A 131 -17.24 1.46 -16.35
N SER A 132 -18.21 1.66 -17.24
CA SER A 132 -19.62 1.66 -16.86
C SER A 132 -20.00 0.30 -16.28
N LYS A 133 -21.11 0.26 -15.53
CA LYS A 133 -21.67 -1.02 -15.08
C LYS A 133 -22.04 -1.88 -16.29
N ASP A 134 -22.51 -1.25 -17.35
CA ASP A 134 -22.91 -1.85 -18.62
C ASP A 134 -21.71 -2.52 -19.34
N ASP A 135 -20.54 -1.90 -19.32
CA ASP A 135 -19.32 -2.48 -19.90
C ASP A 135 -18.88 -3.74 -19.13
N LYS A 136 -19.18 -3.82 -17.83
CA LYS A 136 -18.88 -5.01 -17.02
C LYS A 136 -19.89 -6.12 -17.28
N GLU A 137 -21.17 -5.79 -17.35
CA GLU A 137 -22.25 -6.77 -17.63
C GLU A 137 -22.08 -7.37 -19.04
N ASN A 138 -21.71 -6.56 -20.04
CA ASN A 138 -21.40 -7.04 -21.38
C ASN A 138 -20.16 -7.95 -21.42
N LEU A 139 -19.12 -7.59 -20.66
CA LEU A 139 -17.90 -8.40 -20.57
C LEU A 139 -18.17 -9.73 -19.85
N GLU A 140 -18.98 -9.72 -18.79
CA GLU A 140 -19.42 -10.92 -18.09
C GLU A 140 -20.25 -11.83 -19.00
N ALA A 141 -21.21 -11.28 -19.74
CA ALA A 141 -22.00 -12.02 -20.72
C ALA A 141 -21.11 -12.68 -21.78
N LEU A 142 -20.15 -11.93 -22.34
CA LEU A 142 -19.19 -12.44 -23.30
C LEU A 142 -18.31 -13.55 -22.70
N THR A 143 -17.81 -13.38 -21.46
CA THR A 143 -17.02 -14.43 -20.81
C THR A 143 -17.81 -15.70 -20.55
N ASN A 144 -19.10 -15.58 -20.21
CA ASN A 144 -19.97 -16.72 -19.96
C ASN A 144 -20.27 -17.48 -21.26
N GLU A 145 -20.62 -16.77 -22.34
CA GLU A 145 -20.85 -17.35 -23.66
C GLU A 145 -19.62 -18.12 -24.16
N LEU A 146 -18.43 -17.52 -24.00
CA LEU A 146 -17.18 -18.12 -24.45
C LEU A 146 -16.73 -19.31 -23.57
N SER A 147 -17.09 -19.32 -22.29
CA SER A 147 -16.77 -20.44 -21.38
C SER A 147 -17.53 -21.73 -21.68
N LEU A 148 -18.61 -21.67 -22.47
CA LEU A 148 -19.39 -22.82 -22.90
C LEU A 148 -18.78 -23.55 -24.11
N ASN A 149 -17.84 -22.92 -24.81
CA ASN A 149 -17.14 -23.48 -25.95
C ASN A 149 -15.75 -23.97 -25.52
N GLU A 150 -15.66 -25.21 -25.03
CA GLU A 150 -14.42 -25.83 -24.51
C GLU A 150 -13.26 -25.94 -25.52
N GLY A 151 -13.46 -25.53 -26.78
CA GLY A 151 -12.47 -25.55 -27.86
C GLY A 151 -11.84 -24.20 -28.23
N ASP A 152 -12.34 -23.07 -27.72
CA ASP A 152 -11.85 -21.74 -28.12
C ASP A 152 -10.68 -21.27 -27.23
N SER A 153 -9.47 -21.30 -27.80
CA SER A 153 -8.26 -20.75 -27.18
C SER A 153 -8.08 -19.28 -27.56
N PHE A 154 -8.37 -18.37 -26.63
CA PHE A 154 -8.13 -16.94 -26.85
C PHE A 154 -6.67 -16.58 -26.59
N HIS A 155 -5.97 -16.19 -27.66
CA HIS A 155 -4.69 -15.50 -27.53
C HIS A 155 -4.96 -14.00 -27.38
N LEU A 156 -4.94 -13.49 -26.15
CA LEU A 156 -4.82 -12.05 -25.93
C LEU A 156 -3.47 -11.62 -26.49
N ASN A 157 -3.47 -10.75 -27.50
CA ASN A 157 -2.23 -10.16 -28.02
C ASN A 157 -1.42 -9.60 -26.83
N SER A 158 -0.27 -10.24 -26.63
CA SER A 158 0.55 -10.27 -25.41
C SER A 158 0.95 -8.88 -24.87
N GLU A 159 0.92 -7.84 -25.72
CA GLU A 159 1.22 -6.47 -25.30
C GLU A 159 0.27 -5.92 -24.22
N TYR A 160 -1.01 -6.30 -24.25
CA TYR A 160 -1.98 -5.84 -23.25
C TYR A 160 -2.02 -6.74 -22.01
N ALA A 161 -1.80 -8.05 -22.18
CA ALA A 161 -1.76 -9.01 -21.08
C ALA A 161 -0.59 -8.75 -20.13
N LEU A 162 0.61 -8.46 -20.67
CA LEU A 162 1.79 -8.08 -19.87
C LEU A 162 1.58 -6.76 -19.10
N LYS A 163 0.75 -5.85 -19.65
CA LYS A 163 0.42 -4.57 -19.01
C LYS A 163 -0.59 -4.77 -17.87
N MET A 164 -1.54 -5.68 -18.03
CA MET A 164 -2.53 -6.02 -16.99
C MET A 164 -1.95 -6.86 -15.85
N ASP A 165 -1.00 -7.76 -16.13
CA ASP A 165 -0.29 -8.50 -15.08
C ASP A 165 0.61 -7.59 -14.24
N LYS A 166 1.28 -6.61 -14.85
CA LYS A 166 2.00 -5.55 -14.11
C LYS A 166 1.06 -4.71 -13.23
N LEU A 167 -0.16 -4.43 -13.68
CA LEU A 167 -1.15 -3.67 -12.90
C LEU A 167 -1.81 -4.51 -11.79
N LYS A 168 -2.06 -5.81 -12.02
CA LYS A 168 -2.58 -6.75 -11.02
C LYS A 168 -1.57 -7.02 -9.92
N THR A 169 -0.30 -7.28 -10.27
CA THR A 169 0.80 -7.43 -9.30
C THR A 169 1.00 -6.16 -8.48
N LEU A 170 0.98 -4.98 -9.09
CA LEU A 170 1.01 -3.71 -8.36
C LEU A 170 -0.21 -3.52 -7.44
N SER A 171 -1.42 -3.93 -7.86
CA SER A 171 -2.61 -3.82 -7.01
C SER A 171 -2.64 -4.83 -5.85
N LEU A 172 -2.07 -6.02 -6.03
CA LEU A 172 -1.91 -7.05 -4.99
C LEU A 172 -0.82 -6.68 -3.99
N LEU A 173 0.27 -6.07 -4.44
CA LEU A 173 1.29 -5.45 -3.58
C LEU A 173 0.70 -4.29 -2.75
N VAL A 174 -0.19 -3.49 -3.34
CA VAL A 174 -0.88 -2.40 -2.62
C VAL A 174 -1.95 -2.93 -1.64
N ARG A 175 -2.61 -4.06 -1.94
CA ARG A 175 -3.62 -4.68 -1.06
C ARG A 175 -3.02 -5.54 0.06
N GLY A 176 -1.79 -6.03 -0.08
CA GLY A 176 -1.07 -6.75 0.98
C GLY A 176 -0.61 -5.88 2.16
N ASN A 177 -0.55 -4.56 1.98
CA ASN A 177 -0.12 -3.60 3.01
C ASN A 177 -1.27 -2.95 3.79
N GLY A 178 -2.50 -3.44 3.62
CA GLY A 178 -3.69 -2.88 4.24
C GLY A 178 -4.23 -3.72 5.39
N ARG A 179 -3.51 -3.84 6.51
CA ARG A 179 -4.05 -4.15 7.87
C ARG A 179 -2.93 -4.22 8.90
N LYS A 180 -2.63 -3.09 9.56
CA LYS A 180 -2.66 -2.82 11.01
C LYS A 180 -2.68 -1.28 11.11
N GLY A 181 -3.74 -0.66 11.64
CA GLY A 181 -3.95 -0.55 13.08
C GLY A 181 -3.01 0.54 13.60
N CYS A 182 -3.59 1.69 13.96
CA CYS A 182 -2.93 2.90 14.45
C CYS A 182 -1.82 2.64 15.47
#